data_AF-A0A1H0C9Q6-F1
#
_entry.id   AF-A0A1H0C9Q6-F1
#
_cell.length_a   1.000
_cell.length_b   1.000
_cell.length_c   1.000
_cell.angle_alpha   90.00
_cell.angle_beta   90.00
_cell.angle_gamma   90.00
#
_symmetry.space_group_name_H-M   'P 1'
#
loop_
_entity.id
_entity.type
_entity.pdbx_description
1 polymer ?
#
loop_
_entity_poly.entity_id
_entity_poly.type
_entity_poly.pdbx_seq_one_letter_code
_entity_poly.pdbx_strand_id
1 'polypeptide(L)' 'MNKLFSVLLIALMAFHLWRPLGWPGLRRRGDFWRIAIVGLVLFGLDAVLRPH' A
#
# COMPACT_ATOMS: atom_id res chain seq x y z
N MET A 1 3.20 -18.57 17.42
CA MET A 1 3.29 -17.22 16.82
C MET A 1 4.75 -16.87 16.63
N ASN A 2 5.29 -17.12 15.45
CA ASN A 2 6.72 -17.00 15.19
C ASN A 2 7.04 -15.53 14.87
N LYS A 3 7.61 -14.79 15.83
CA LYS A 3 7.92 -13.34 15.71
C LYS A 3 8.74 -13.00 14.46
N LEU A 4 9.51 -13.97 13.96
CA LEU A 4 10.28 -13.87 12.73
C LEU A 4 9.38 -13.56 11.51
N PHE A 5 8.18 -14.13 11.46
CA PHE A 5 7.25 -13.95 10.36
C PHE A 5 6.68 -12.52 10.31
N SER A 6 6.37 -11.95 11.48
CA SER A 6 5.91 -10.56 11.61
C SER A 6 6.98 -9.56 11.19
N VAL A 7 8.24 -9.79 11.57
CA VAL A 7 9.35 -8.90 11.18
C VAL A 7 9.62 -8.96 9.68
N LEU A 8 9.55 -10.15 9.06
CA LEU A 8 9.70 -10.31 7.61
C LEU A 8 8.61 -9.57 6.83
N LEU A 9 7.36 -9.60 7.29
CA LEU A 9 6.25 -8.85 6.68
C LEU A 9 6.44 -7.34 6.75
N ILE A 10 6.86 -6.82 7.90
CA ILE A 10 7.13 -5.38 8.08
C ILE A 10 8.32 -4.95 7.21
N ALA A 11 9.37 -5.76 7.14
CA ALA A 11 10.52 -5.50 6.27
C ALA A 11 10.12 -5.48 4.79
N LEU A 12 9.23 -6.40 4.37
CA LEU A 12 8.68 -6.43 3.01
C LEU A 12 7.85 -5.17 2.70
N MET A 13 7.05 -4.70 3.66
CA MET A 13 6.28 -3.46 3.53
C MET A 13 7.19 -2.22 3.45
N ALA A 14 8.25 -2.16 4.26
CA ALA A 14 9.22 -1.06 4.23
C ALA A 14 10.02 -1.05 2.92
N PHE A 15 10.34 -2.23 2.38
CA PHE A 15 11.04 -2.35 1.10
C PHE A 15 10.21 -1.83 -0.09
N HIS A 16 8.89 -2.07 -0.06
CA HIS A 16 7.95 -1.49 -1.04
C HIS A 16 7.94 0.04 -1.01
N LEU A 17 8.24 0.66 0.13
CA LEU A 17 8.30 2.11 0.27
C LEU A 17 9.62 2.69 -0.28
N TRP A 18 10.74 1.97 -0.13
CA TRP A 18 12.06 2.42 -0.61
C TRP A 18 12.18 2.30 -2.13
N ARG A 19 11.73 1.19 -2.72
CA ARG A 19 11.63 1.04 -4.16
C ARG A 19 10.21 0.60 -4.47
N PRO A 20 9.36 1.45 -5.06
CA PRO A 20 8.21 0.90 -5.76
C PRO A 20 8.81 -0.04 -6.79
N LEU A 21 8.62 -1.35 -6.60
CA LEU A 21 8.96 -2.39 -7.57
C LEU A 21 8.64 -1.79 -8.93
N GLY A 22 9.64 -1.63 -9.81
CA GLY A 22 9.58 -0.82 -11.03
C GLY A 22 8.60 -1.37 -12.07
N TRP A 23 7.34 -1.53 -11.68
CA TRP A 23 6.23 -1.87 -12.50
C TRP A 23 6.09 -0.74 -13.51
N PRO A 24 5.94 -1.06 -14.80
CA PRO A 24 6.01 -0.10 -15.88
C PRO A 24 5.04 1.09 -15.74
N GLY A 25 4.02 0.99 -14.87
CA GLY A 25 3.09 2.06 -14.52
C GLY A 25 3.54 3.08 -13.46
N LEU A 26 4.68 2.91 -12.77
CA LEU A 26 5.17 3.86 -11.74
C LEU A 26 6.24 4.85 -12.25
N ARG A 27 6.45 4.88 -13.57
CA ARG A 27 7.55 5.61 -14.22
C ARG A 27 7.30 7.11 -14.34
N ARG A 28 6.07 7.58 -14.15
CA ARG A 28 5.72 9.01 -14.08
C ARG A 28 5.13 9.31 -12.70
N ARG A 29 5.64 10.36 -12.03
CA ARG A 29 5.16 10.80 -10.70
C ARG A 29 3.64 11.03 -10.63
N GLY A 30 2.99 11.24 -11.78
CA GLY A 30 1.52 11.34 -11.89
C GLY A 30 0.75 10.04 -11.66
N ASP A 31 1.32 8.87 -11.96
CA ASP A 31 0.66 7.58 -11.75
C ASP A 31 0.71 7.12 -10.29
N PHE A 32 1.72 7.55 -9.54
CA PHE A 32 1.78 7.33 -8.09
C PHE A 32 0.62 8.01 -7.35
N TRP A 33 0.20 9.20 -7.81
CA TRP A 33 -0.91 9.94 -7.20
C TRP A 33 -2.23 9.18 -7.35
N ARG A 34 -2.40 8.43 -8.45
CA ARG A 34 -3.60 7.60 -8.68
C ARG A 34 -3.72 6.47 -7.67
N ILE A 35 -2.61 5.84 -7.28
CA ILE A 35 -2.61 4.77 -6.27
C ILE A 35 -3.00 5.34 -4.91
N ALA A 36 -2.48 6.52 -4.55
CA ALA A 36 -2.85 7.19 -3.31
C ALA A 36 -4.35 7.57 -3.26
N ILE A 37 -4.90 8.11 -4.35
CA ILE A 37 -6.33 8.42 -4.46
C ILE A 37 -7.18 7.15 -4.35
N VAL A 38 -6.84 6.10 -5.09
CA VAL A 38 -7.60 4.84 -5.05
C VAL A 38 -7.58 4.24 -3.64
N GLY A 39 -6.41 4.24 -2.98
CA GLY A 39 -6.29 3.83 -1.59
C GLY A 39 -7.18 4.64 -0.65
N LEU A 40 -7.18 5.97 -0.79
CA LEU A 40 -8.02 6.88 0.00
C LEU A 40 -9.52 6.62 -0.20
N VAL A 41 -9.95 6.41 -1.46
CA VAL A 41 -11.35 6.12 -1.79
C VAL A 41 -11.79 4.79 -1.20
N LEU A 42 -10.98 3.74 -1.35
CA LEU A 42 -11.28 2.42 -0.78
C LEU A 42 -11.33 2.47 0.76
N PHE A 43 -10.43 3.20 1.39
CA PHE A 43 -10.43 3.38 2.85
C PHE A 43 -11.67 4.15 3.33
N GLY A 44 -12.05 5.22 2.61
CA GLY A 44 -13.26 5.99 2.92
C GLY A 44 -14.53 5.17 2.74
N LEU A 45 -14.58 4.33 1.69
CA LEU A 45 -15.68 3.40 1.47
C LEU A 45 -15.76 2.34 2.58
N ASP A 46 -14.64 1.74 2.98
CA ASP A 46 -14.60 0.80 4.11
C ASP A 46 -15.10 1.47 5.40
N ALA A 47 -14.65 2.68 5.68
CA ALA A 47 -15.05 3.43 6.88
C ALA A 47 -16.55 3.74 6.92
N VAL A 48 -17.18 4.01 5.77
CA VAL A 48 -18.62 4.31 5.67
C VAL A 48 -19.47 3.03 5.62
N LEU A 49 -18.98 1.98 4.94
CA LEU A 49 -19.71 0.74 4.77
C LEU A 49 -19.55 -0.23 5.93
N ARG A 50 -18.57 -0.01 6.81
CA ARG A 50 -18.36 -0.80 8.02
C ARG A 50 -19.62 -0.71 8.91
N PRO A 51 -20.39 -1.79 9.03
CA PRO A 51 -21.50 -1.81 9.97
C PRO A 51 -20.93 -1.75 11.39
N HIS A 52 -21.44 -0.81 12.19
CA HIS A 52 -21.10 -0.64 13.61
C HIS A 52 -21.80 -1.68 14.47
#